data_AF-A0A501WQG9-F1
#
_entry.id   AF-A0A501WQG9-F1
#
_cell.length_a   1.000
_cell.length_b   1.000
_cell.length_c   1.000
_cell.angle_alpha   90.00
_cell.angle_beta   90.00
_cell.angle_gamma   90.00
#
_symmetry.space_group_name_H-M   'P 1'
#
loop_
_entity.id
_entity.type
_entity.pdbx_description
1 polymer ?
#
loop_
_entity_poly.entity_id
_entity_poly.type
_entity_poly.pdbx_seq_one_letter_code
_entity_poly.pdbx_strand_id
1 'polypeptide(L)' 'MGEYRFPASQVSCPAFGGPDNRHLYVTTAAEGLTAEQIAGEQAGQVFVTQTECSGKPEPQVIL' A
#
# COMPACT_ATOMS: atom_id res chain seq x y z
N MET A 1 15.10 10.75 -1.90
CA MET A 1 14.17 9.61 -2.03
C MET A 1 13.48 9.45 -0.68
N GLY A 2 12.15 9.41 -0.63
CA GLY A 2 11.38 9.45 0.62
C GLY A 2 10.99 8.06 1.15
N GLU A 3 10.57 8.00 2.42
CA GLU A 3 10.05 6.81 3.10
C GLU A 3 8.60 7.08 3.55
N TYR A 4 7.70 6.12 3.34
CA TYR A 4 6.31 6.19 3.81
C TYR A 4 6.05 5.04 4.77
N ARG A 5 5.58 5.38 5.99
CA ARG A 5 5.25 4.39 7.03
C ARG A 5 3.74 4.23 7.15
N PHE A 6 3.31 3.00 7.39
CA PHE A 6 1.91 2.64 7.55
C PHE A 6 1.72 1.94 8.90
N PRO A 7 0.54 2.05 9.52
CA PRO A 7 0.21 1.43 10.80
C PRO A 7 -0.09 -0.08 10.65
N ALA A 8 0.77 -0.80 9.93
CA ALA A 8 0.72 -2.23 9.73
C ALA A 8 2.14 -2.77 9.50
N SER A 9 2.49 -3.84 10.19
CA SER A 9 3.84 -4.41 10.20
C SER A 9 4.16 -5.21 8.92
N GLN A 10 3.14 -5.75 8.26
CA GLN A 10 3.28 -6.59 7.07
C GLN A 10 2.84 -5.87 5.79
N VAL A 11 3.60 -4.88 5.36
CA VAL A 11 3.40 -4.21 4.06
C VAL A 11 3.78 -5.16 2.91
N SER A 12 2.91 -5.30 1.91
CA SER A 12 3.10 -6.31 0.85
C SER A 12 3.33 -5.73 -0.54
N CYS A 13 2.46 -4.85 -1.05
CA CYS A 13 2.60 -4.33 -2.41
C CYS A 13 2.14 -2.86 -2.56
N PRO A 14 2.98 -1.97 -3.12
CA PRO A 14 2.58 -0.63 -3.52
C PRO A 14 2.16 -0.56 -5.00
N ALA A 15 1.24 0.34 -5.32
CA ALA A 15 0.88 0.72 -6.69
C ALA A 15 0.57 2.21 -6.79
N PHE A 16 1.01 2.86 -7.88
CA PHE A 16 0.62 4.24 -8.16
C PHE A 16 -0.76 4.29 -8.81
N GLY A 17 -1.50 5.36 -8.55
CA GLY A 17 -2.77 5.63 -9.19
C GLY A 17 -3.34 6.99 -8.83
N GLY A 18 -4.66 7.14 -9.00
CA GLY A 18 -5.34 8.43 -8.89
C GLY A 18 -5.22 9.27 -10.18
N PRO A 19 -5.89 10.43 -10.24
CA PRO A 19 -6.00 11.23 -11.47
C PRO A 19 -4.67 11.68 -12.07
N ASP A 20 -3.65 11.85 -11.24
CA ASP A 20 -2.31 12.34 -11.59
C ASP A 20 -1.19 11.31 -11.32
N ASN A 21 -1.55 10.05 -11.00
CA ASN A 21 -0.61 9.01 -10.59
C ASN A 21 0.29 9.37 -9.40
N ARG A 22 -0.16 10.28 -8.52
CA ARG A 22 0.58 10.67 -7.30
C ARG A 22 0.10 9.99 -6.04
N HIS A 23 -1.02 9.27 -6.09
CA HIS A 23 -1.45 8.42 -4.98
C HIS A 23 -0.67 7.11 -5.01
N LEU A 24 -0.07 6.76 -3.87
CA LEU A 24 0.50 5.46 -3.61
C LEU A 24 -0.50 4.65 -2.79
N TYR A 25 -1.11 3.67 -3.42
CA TYR A 25 -1.93 2.66 -2.78
C TYR A 25 -1.00 1.57 -2.24
N VAL A 26 -1.20 1.16 -0.99
CA VAL A 26 -0.35 0.17 -0.33
C VAL A 26 -1.22 -0.88 0.33
N THR A 27 -1.08 -2.12 -0.12
CA THR A 27 -1.73 -3.27 0.51
C THR A 27 -0.86 -3.82 1.64
N THR A 28 -1.53 -4.42 2.62
CA THR A 28 -0.88 -5.06 3.78
C THR A 28 -1.52 -6.42 4.04
N ALA A 29 -0.86 -7.27 4.83
CA ALA A 29 -1.31 -8.61 5.16
C ALA A 29 -1.64 -8.76 6.65
N ALA A 30 -2.67 -9.54 6.96
CA ALA A 30 -2.96 -10.03 8.31
C ALA A 30 -2.65 -11.52 8.49
N GLU A 31 -2.18 -12.20 7.44
CA GLU A 31 -1.86 -13.62 7.47
C GLU A 31 -0.76 -13.89 8.50
N GLY A 32 -0.96 -14.95 9.31
CA GLY A 32 -0.01 -15.37 10.34
C GLY A 32 -0.01 -14.55 11.64
N LEU A 33 -0.82 -13.49 11.73
CA LEU A 33 -0.92 -12.68 12.94
C LEU A 33 -1.93 -13.24 13.95
N THR A 34 -1.67 -13.04 15.24
CA THR A 34 -2.63 -13.38 16.31
C THR A 34 -3.75 -12.35 16.40
N ALA A 35 -4.83 -12.70 17.09
CA ALA A 35 -5.94 -11.76 17.32
C ALA A 35 -5.50 -10.50 18.09
N GLU A 36 -4.58 -10.65 19.05
CA GLU A 36 -4.00 -9.53 19.80
C GLU A 36 -3.17 -8.61 18.92
N GLN A 37 -2.40 -9.17 17.97
CA GLN A 37 -1.64 -8.39 17.00
C GLN A 37 -2.56 -7.63 16.05
N ILE A 38 -3.58 -8.31 15.50
CA ILE A 38 -4.58 -7.68 14.61
C ILE A 38 -5.37 -6.57 15.33
N ALA A 39 -5.62 -6.70 16.64
CA ALA A 39 -6.25 -5.64 17.41
C ALA A 39 -5.32 -4.44 17.69
N GLY A 40 -4.00 -4.65 17.67
CA GLY A 40 -2.98 -3.64 17.95
C GLY A 40 -2.49 -2.86 16.73
N GLU A 41 -2.77 -3.31 15.51
CA GLU A 41 -2.39 -2.64 14.27
C GLU A 41 -3.47 -2.76 13.18
N GLN A 42 -3.37 -1.98 12.12
CA GLN A 42 -4.31 -1.99 11.00
C GLN A 42 -3.91 -3.05 9.95
N ALA A 43 -3.60 -4.27 10.40
CA ALA A 43 -3.17 -5.37 9.53
C ALA A 43 -4.24 -5.75 8.50
N GLY A 44 -3.80 -6.05 7.27
CA GLY A 44 -4.69 -6.49 6.18
C GLY A 44 -5.48 -5.37 5.51
N GLN A 45 -5.34 -4.12 5.97
CA GLN A 45 -6.00 -2.97 5.35
C GLN A 45 -5.22 -2.45 4.13
N VAL A 46 -5.88 -1.62 3.33
CA VAL A 46 -5.27 -0.87 2.23
C VAL A 46 -5.17 0.59 2.61
N PHE A 47 -3.98 1.17 2.42
CA PHE A 47 -3.70 2.56 2.68
C PHE A 47 -3.53 3.34 1.38
N VAL A 48 -3.78 4.65 1.44
CA VAL A 48 -3.48 5.59 0.36
C VAL A 48 -2.74 6.78 0.93
N THR A 49 -1.66 7.19 0.28
CA THR A 49 -0.92 8.42 0.61
C THR A 49 -0.52 9.14 -0.65
N GLN A 50 -0.42 10.47 -0.59
CA GLN A 50 0.03 11.27 -1.72
C GLN A 50 1.55 11.41 -1.68
N THR A 51 2.21 11.26 -2.84
CA THR A 51 3.67 11.29 -2.95
C THR A 51 4.17 12.51 -3.71
N GLU A 52 5.45 12.83 -3.53
CA GLU A 52 6.14 13.88 -4.29
C GLU A 52 6.44 13.45 -5.74
N CYS A 53 6.44 12.14 -6.01
CA CYS A 53 6.69 11.56 -7.32
C CYS A 53 5.37 11.29 -8.07
N SER A 54 5.44 11.25 -9.40
CA SER A 54 4.36 10.72 -10.23
C SER A 54 4.77 9.35 -10.73
N GLY A 55 3.92 8.36 -10.49
CA GLY A 55 4.04 7.03 -11.09
C GLY A 55 3.69 7.02 -12.58
N LYS A 56 3.67 5.81 -13.14
CA LYS A 56 3.17 5.53 -14.49
C LYS A 56 1.96 4.58 -14.38
N PRO A 57 1.00 4.66 -15.33
CA PRO A 57 -0.03 3.64 -15.44
C PRO A 57 0.57 2.25 -15.69
N GLU A 58 0.00 1.23 -15.06
CA GLU A 58 0.37 -0.16 -15.33
C GLU A 58 0.01 -0.55 -16.77
N PRO A 59 0.89 -1.27 -17.49
CA PRO A 59 0.62 -1.70 -18.85
C PRO A 59 -0.48 -2.78 -18.87
N GLN A 60 -1.37 -2.70 -19.86
CA GLN A 60 -2.31 -3.79 -20.11
C GLN A 60 -1.59 -4.95 -20.81
N VAL A 61 -1.74 -6.17 -20.26
CA VAL A 61 -1.24 -7.38 -20.90
C VAL A 61 -2.13 -7.69 -22.12
N ILE A 62 -1.50 -7.81 -23.30
CA ILE A 62 -2.15 -8.23 -24.55
C ILE A 62 -1.68 -9.65 -24.83
N LEU A 63 -2.62 -10.59 -24.94
CA LEU A 63 -2.37 -12.02 -25.14
C LEU A 63 -2.53 -12.43 -26.61
#